data_AF-A0AAW1VS36-F1
#
_entry.id   AF-A0AAW1VS36-F1
#
_cell.length_a   1.000
_cell.length_b   1.000
_cell.length_c   1.000
_cell.angle_alpha   90.00
_cell.angle_beta   90.00
_cell.angle_gamma   90.00
#
_symmetry.space_group_name_H-M   'P 1'
#
loop_
_entity.id
_entity.type
_entity.pdbx_description
1 polymer ?
#
loop_
_entity_poly.entity_id
_entity_poly.type
_entity_poly.pdbx_seq_one_letter_code
_entity_poly.pdbx_strand_id
1 'polypeptide(L)'
;MSSKTASHMKWHAEDRTKDDVLRHPADSLVWKTLDERYPNFASYSRNVRLGLAADGFNPFRTMSIAHSTWPVVLIPYNLPPWMCMKQPFFILSTLIDGPKGPGNKIDVFFNL
;
A
#
# COMPACT_ATOMS: atom_id res chain seq x y z
N MET A 1 13.13 -0.58 -9.43
CA MET A 1 12.33 0.36 -10.25
C MET A 1 13.17 0.87 -11.40
N SER A 2 12.57 1.08 -12.58
CA SER A 2 13.31 1.57 -13.75
C SER A 2 13.26 3.10 -13.82
N SER A 3 14.17 3.69 -14.61
CA SER A 3 14.12 5.12 -14.91
C SER A 3 12.79 5.55 -15.54
N LYS A 4 12.16 4.66 -16.33
CA LYS A 4 10.85 4.89 -16.96
C LYS A 4 9.70 4.97 -15.95
N THR A 5 9.77 4.22 -14.84
CA THR A 5 8.73 4.24 -13.80
C THR A 5 8.95 5.32 -12.74
N ALA A 6 10.16 5.87 -12.66
CA ALA A 6 10.53 6.87 -11.66
C ALA A 6 9.79 8.21 -11.86
N SER A 7 9.52 8.63 -13.09
CA SER A 7 8.74 9.84 -13.38
C SER A 7 7.32 9.76 -12.80
N HIS A 8 6.69 8.59 -12.92
CA HIS A 8 5.35 8.33 -12.42
C HIS A 8 5.21 8.37 -10.89
N MET A 9 6.31 8.35 -10.13
CA MET A 9 6.29 8.48 -8.66
C MET A 9 5.88 9.87 -8.17
N LYS A 10 5.71 10.84 -9.08
CA LYS A 10 5.20 12.18 -8.78
C LYS A 10 3.81 12.42 -9.36
N TRP A 11 3.15 11.38 -9.89
CA TRP A 11 1.86 11.49 -10.58
C TRP A 11 0.82 12.22 -9.73
N HIS A 12 0.71 11.88 -8.45
CA HIS A 12 -0.26 12.49 -7.52
C HIS A 12 -0.18 14.03 -7.44
N ALA A 13 1.01 14.61 -7.67
CA ALA A 13 1.28 16.03 -7.56
C ALA A 13 1.34 16.73 -8.94
N GLU A 14 1.95 16.08 -9.94
CA GLU A 14 2.29 16.72 -11.22
C GLU A 14 1.32 16.36 -12.35
N ASP A 15 0.97 15.09 -12.50
CA ASP A 15 0.25 14.57 -13.68
C ASP A 15 -1.23 14.23 -13.38
N ARG A 16 -1.66 14.36 -12.13
CA ARG A 16 -3.02 14.06 -11.70
C ARG A 16 -3.96 15.18 -12.14
N THR A 17 -4.96 14.82 -12.94
CA THR A 17 -6.06 15.71 -13.33
C THR A 17 -6.90 16.11 -12.12
N LYS A 18 -7.30 17.39 -12.06
CA LYS A 18 -8.14 18.00 -11.02
C LYS A 18 -9.40 18.58 -11.67
N ASP A 19 -10.37 17.73 -11.93
CA ASP A 19 -11.62 18.01 -12.67
C ASP A 19 -12.86 17.64 -11.83
N ASP A 20 -12.76 17.77 -10.51
CA ASP A 20 -13.78 17.37 -9.52
C ASP A 20 -14.16 15.88 -9.49
N VAL A 21 -13.47 15.04 -10.27
CA VAL A 21 -13.57 13.58 -10.18
C VAL A 21 -12.52 13.03 -9.22
N LEU A 22 -12.99 12.22 -8.26
CA LEU A 22 -12.12 11.56 -7.27
C LEU A 22 -11.22 10.51 -7.94
N ARG A 23 -9.90 10.63 -7.75
CA ARG A 23 -8.92 9.63 -8.18
C ARG A 23 -8.23 9.00 -6.97
N HIS A 24 -8.49 7.72 -6.75
CA HIS A 24 -7.79 6.93 -5.75
C HIS A 24 -6.29 6.78 -6.13
N PRO A 25 -5.33 6.83 -5.20
CA PRO A 25 -5.48 7.14 -3.77
C PRO A 25 -5.33 8.63 -3.42
N ALA A 26 -4.83 9.45 -4.35
CA ALA A 26 -4.43 10.84 -4.10
C ALA A 26 -5.57 11.78 -3.66
N ASP A 27 -6.82 11.48 -4.01
CA ASP A 27 -7.99 12.26 -3.58
C ASP A 27 -8.67 11.73 -2.30
N SER A 28 -8.16 10.62 -1.74
CA SER A 28 -8.74 10.05 -0.54
C SER A 28 -8.62 10.98 0.66
N LEU A 29 -9.57 10.88 1.60
CA LEU A 29 -9.50 11.62 2.85
C LEU A 29 -8.22 11.30 3.64
N VAL A 30 -7.80 10.04 3.64
CA VAL A 30 -6.57 9.58 4.28
C VAL A 30 -5.35 10.32 3.74
N TRP A 31 -5.29 10.55 2.43
CA TRP A 31 -4.21 11.32 1.82
C TRP A 31 -4.18 12.76 2.36
N LYS A 32 -5.34 13.42 2.40
CA LYS A 32 -5.46 14.80 2.92
C LYS A 32 -5.04 14.87 4.39
N THR A 33 -5.54 13.95 5.21
CA THR A 33 -5.17 13.87 6.64
C THR A 33 -3.66 13.64 6.83
N LEU A 34 -3.02 12.83 5.97
CA LEU A 34 -1.59 12.60 6.01
C LEU A 34 -0.79 13.86 5.65
N ASP A 35 -1.24 14.59 4.62
CA ASP A 35 -0.60 15.83 4.19
C ASP A 35 -0.74 16.94 5.25
N GLU A 36 -1.91 17.05 5.89
CA GLU A 36 -2.15 17.98 7.00
C GLU A 36 -1.32 17.63 8.24
N ARG A 37 -1.19 16.34 8.57
CA ARG A 37 -0.42 15.87 9.73
C ARG A 37 1.09 16.03 9.53
N TYR A 38 1.58 15.85 8.31
CA TYR A 38 3.01 15.88 7.99
C TYR A 38 3.33 16.84 6.84
N PRO A 39 3.21 18.16 7.03
CA PRO A 39 3.37 19.15 5.96
C PRO A 39 4.78 19.15 5.36
N ASN A 40 5.82 18.93 6.17
CA ASN A 40 7.21 18.79 5.69
C ASN A 40 7.41 17.53 4.83
N PHE A 41 6.62 16.48 5.06
CA PHE A 41 6.64 15.30 4.21
C PHE A 41 5.88 15.58 2.91
N ALA A 42 4.72 16.23 3.00
CA ALA A 42 3.87 16.55 1.86
C ALA A 42 4.52 17.54 0.87
N SER A 43 5.37 18.45 1.35
CA SER A 43 6.03 19.46 0.53
C SER A 43 6.97 18.87 -0.53
N TYR A 44 7.48 17.64 -0.32
CA TYR A 44 8.30 16.95 -1.30
C TYR A 44 7.48 15.87 -2.03
N SER A 45 7.09 16.14 -3.28
CA SER A 45 6.33 15.19 -4.13
C SER A 45 7.03 13.86 -4.38
N ARG A 46 8.33 13.75 -4.11
CA ARG A 46 9.11 12.50 -4.22
C ARG A 46 9.00 11.60 -3.00
N ASN A 47 8.48 12.11 -1.89
CA ASN A 47 8.30 11.32 -0.69
C ASN A 47 7.29 10.20 -0.96
N VAL A 48 7.70 8.98 -0.60
CA VAL A 48 6.97 7.76 -0.97
C VAL A 48 5.90 7.46 0.07
N ARG A 49 4.66 7.36 -0.41
CA ARG A 49 3.49 6.91 0.32
C ARG A 49 3.21 5.47 -0.09
N LEU A 50 3.10 4.60 0.91
CA LEU A 50 2.88 3.17 0.73
C LEU A 50 1.49 2.81 1.25
N GLY A 51 0.72 2.13 0.42
CA GLY A 51 -0.42 1.35 0.89
C GLY A 51 0.07 0.04 1.49
N LEU A 52 -0.51 -0.37 2.61
CA LEU A 52 -0.27 -1.65 3.24
C LEU A 52 -1.54 -2.49 3.13
N ALA A 53 -1.40 -3.71 2.64
CA ALA A 53 -2.46 -4.70 2.59
C ALA A 53 -1.95 -6.02 3.18
N ALA A 54 -2.75 -6.67 3.99
CA ALA A 54 -2.48 -8.00 4.51
C ALA A 54 -3.78 -8.79 4.61
N ASP A 55 -3.74 -10.05 4.21
CA ASP A 55 -4.86 -10.98 4.32
C ASP A 55 -4.32 -12.38 4.60
N GLY A 56 -5.14 -13.26 5.18
CA GLY A 56 -4.74 -14.60 5.57
C GLY A 56 -5.15 -15.65 4.54
N PHE A 57 -4.23 -16.54 4.18
CA PHE A 57 -4.55 -17.74 3.40
C PHE A 57 -4.01 -19.01 4.07
N ASN A 58 -4.57 -20.17 3.71
CA ASN A 58 -4.03 -21.47 4.11
C ASN A 58 -3.27 -22.11 2.93
N PRO A 59 -1.93 -22.23 3.00
CA PRO A 59 -1.12 -22.80 1.92
C PRO A 59 -1.33 -24.31 1.72
N PHE A 60 -1.82 -25.03 2.72
CA PHE A 60 -1.79 -26.50 2.74
C PHE A 60 -3.04 -27.19 2.16
N ARG A 61 -4.03 -26.43 1.68
CA ARG A 61 -5.25 -26.91 0.97
C ARG A 61 -6.06 -28.02 1.66
N THR A 62 -5.64 -28.44 2.85
CA THR A 62 -6.44 -29.17 3.82
C THR A 62 -7.42 -28.14 4.35
N MET A 63 -8.72 -28.44 4.39
CA MET A 63 -9.74 -27.57 5.01
C MET A 63 -9.57 -27.42 6.54
N SER A 64 -8.34 -27.54 7.01
CA SER A 64 -7.86 -27.37 8.37
C SER A 64 -7.57 -25.90 8.61
N ILE A 65 -7.93 -25.40 9.79
CA ILE A 65 -7.53 -24.07 10.29
C ILE A 65 -6.23 -24.15 11.10
N ALA A 66 -5.50 -25.25 11.03
CA ALA A 66 -4.28 -25.47 11.84
C ALA A 66 -3.12 -24.55 11.44
N HIS A 67 -3.23 -23.84 10.31
CA HIS A 67 -2.18 -22.99 9.79
C HIS A 67 -2.74 -21.85 8.95
N SER A 68 -2.16 -20.67 9.11
CA SER A 68 -2.52 -19.47 8.37
C SER A 68 -1.26 -18.65 8.08
N THR A 69 -1.13 -18.26 6.82
CA THR A 69 -0.02 -17.45 6.31
C THR A 69 -0.57 -16.12 5.81
N TRP A 70 0.00 -15.02 6.29
CA TRP A 70 -0.44 -13.65 6.03
C TRP A 70 0.65 -12.86 5.31
N PRO A 71 0.58 -12.73 3.97
CA PRO A 71 1.47 -11.87 3.21
C PRO A 71 1.13 -10.40 3.48
N VAL A 72 2.17 -9.63 3.79
CA VAL A 72 2.11 -8.18 3.93
C VAL A 72 2.62 -7.55 2.65
N VAL A 73 1.72 -6.97 1.87
CA VAL A 73 2.00 -6.36 0.59
C VAL A 73 2.03 -4.85 0.73
N LEU A 74 3.13 -4.25 0.28
CA LEU A 74 3.28 -2.81 0.15
C LEU A 74 3.05 -2.38 -1.30
N ILE A 75 2.31 -1.29 -1.49
CA ILE A 75 1.95 -0.75 -2.79
C ILE A 75 2.38 0.73 -2.87
N PRO A 76 3.19 1.15 -3.85
CA PRO A 76 3.60 2.55 -4.01
C PRO A 76 2.45 3.39 -4.58
N TYR A 77 1.69 4.01 -3.68
CA TYR A 77 0.51 4.83 -4.00
C TYR A 77 0.84 6.19 -4.64
N ASN A 78 2.12 6.52 -4.74
CA ASN A 78 2.60 7.60 -5.59
C ASN A 78 2.35 7.35 -7.09
N LEU A 79 2.32 6.08 -7.51
CA LEU A 79 2.10 5.72 -8.91
C LEU A 79 0.64 5.96 -9.33
N PRO A 80 0.39 6.18 -10.63
CA PRO A 80 -0.94 6.29 -11.15
C PRO A 80 -1.82 5.05 -10.87
N PRO A 81 -3.15 5.20 -10.80
CA PRO A 81 -4.08 4.12 -10.43
C PRO A 81 -3.97 2.88 -11.33
N TRP A 82 -3.71 3.10 -12.64
CA TRP A 82 -3.57 2.02 -13.61
C TRP A 82 -2.24 1.25 -13.50
N MET A 83 -1.27 1.80 -12.76
CA MET A 83 0.05 1.23 -12.56
C MET A 83 0.18 0.61 -11.16
N CYS A 84 -0.23 1.32 -10.09
CA CYS A 84 -0.03 0.86 -8.71
C CYS A 84 -0.71 -0.49 -8.42
N MET A 85 -1.81 -0.81 -9.09
CA MET A 85 -2.54 -2.07 -8.93
C MET A 85 -2.01 -3.23 -9.79
N LYS A 86 -0.90 -3.05 -10.52
CA LYS A 86 -0.29 -4.13 -11.30
C LYS A 86 0.66 -4.94 -10.43
N GLN A 87 0.64 -6.27 -10.60
CA GLN A 87 1.48 -7.23 -9.88
C GLN A 87 2.96 -6.84 -9.73
N PRO A 88 3.66 -6.25 -10.74
CA PRO A 88 5.06 -5.88 -10.59
C PRO A 88 5.35 -4.80 -9.53
N PHE A 89 4.33 -4.08 -9.08
CA PHE A 89 4.43 -3.04 -8.06
C PHE A 89 3.94 -3.49 -6.69
N PHE A 90 3.53 -4.76 -6.56
CA PHE A 90 3.22 -5.36 -5.27
C PHE A 90 4.51 -5.87 -4.65
N ILE A 91 4.91 -5.24 -3.55
CA ILE A 91 6.13 -5.59 -2.83
C ILE A 91 5.73 -6.46 -1.65
N LEU A 92 6.05 -7.75 -1.70
CA LEU A 92 5.92 -8.62 -0.52
C LEU A 92 7.01 -8.21 0.48
N SER A 93 6.59 -7.64 1.60
CA SER A 93 7.49 -7.10 2.64
C SER A 93 7.72 -8.08 3.78
N THR A 94 6.68 -8.81 4.18
CA THR A 94 6.72 -9.72 5.32
C THR A 94 5.75 -10.86 5.08
N LEU A 95 6.10 -12.05 5.55
CA LEU A 95 5.23 -13.20 5.61
C LEU A 95 5.06 -13.57 7.07
N ILE A 96 3.85 -13.38 7.60
CA ILE A 96 3.54 -13.76 8.98
C ILE A 96 2.93 -15.15 8.91
N ASP A 97 3.62 -16.12 9.50
CA ASP A 97 3.21 -17.52 9.45
C ASP A 97 2.94 -18.07 10.85
N GLY A 98 1.88 -18.86 11.00
CA GLY A 98 1.56 -19.43 12.30
C GLY A 98 0.30 -20.29 12.36
N PRO A 99 0.12 -21.06 13.44
CA PRO A 99 -1.03 -21.93 13.62
C PRO A 99 -2.36 -21.15 13.76
N LYS A 100 -2.28 -19.86 14.08
CA LYS A 100 -3.40 -18.92 14.12
C LYS A 100 -2.96 -17.64 13.42
N GLY A 101 -3.84 -17.07 12.61
CA GLY A 101 -3.60 -15.75 12.02
C GLY A 101 -3.50 -14.65 13.09
N PRO A 102 -2.85 -13.51 12.79
CA PRO A 102 -2.77 -12.37 13.69
C PRO A 102 -4.15 -11.78 14.05
N GLY A 103 -5.16 -11.99 13.20
CA GLY A 103 -6.52 -11.46 13.40
C GLY A 103 -6.49 -9.95 13.55
N ASN A 104 -7.24 -9.42 14.53
CA ASN A 104 -7.26 -7.98 14.82
C ASN A 104 -5.93 -7.43 15.40
N LYS A 105 -4.99 -8.30 15.78
CA LYS A 105 -3.70 -7.90 16.41
C LYS A 105 -2.59 -7.69 15.38
N ILE A 106 -2.95 -7.41 14.14
CA ILE A 106 -1.97 -7.21 13.07
C ILE A 106 -1.17 -5.92 13.27
N ASP A 107 -1.76 -4.94 13.97
CA ASP A 107 -1.12 -3.72 14.46
C ASP A 107 0.12 -3.99 15.32
N VAL A 108 0.10 -5.02 16.17
CA VAL A 108 1.25 -5.42 17.02
C VAL A 108 2.48 -5.79 16.18
N PHE A 109 2.28 -6.33 14.98
CA PHE A 109 3.39 -6.68 14.07
C PHE A 109 3.96 -5.47 13.33
N PHE A 110 3.17 -4.41 13.17
CA PHE A 110 3.55 -3.23 12.40
C PHE A 110 3.88 -2.00 13.24
N ASN A 111 3.64 -2.02 14.55
CA ASN A 111 3.78 -0.86 15.45
C ASN A 111 3.14 0.41 14.85
N LEU A 112 1.94 0.26 14.26
CA LEU A 112 1.17 1.34 13.62
C LEU A 112 0.34 2.14 14.63
#